data_AF-A0A268QU77-F1
#
_entry.id   AF-A0A268QU77-F1
#
_cell.length_a   1.000
_cell.length_b   1.000
_cell.length_c   1.000
_cell.angle_alpha   90.00
_cell.angle_beta   90.00
_cell.angle_gamma   90.00
#
_symmetry.space_group_name_H-M   'P 1'
#
loop_
_entity.id
_entity.type
_entity.pdbx_description
1 polymer ?
#
loop_
_entity_poly.entity_id
_entity_poly.type
_entity_poly.pdbx_seq_one_letter_code
_entity_poly.pdbx_strand_id
1 'polypeptide(L)' 'TKPITIDVRIIAATNVNLEKGIADGTFREDLYYRLNRMPIHIPSLRRRKEDIPLLCSRLIQKINQEYGR' A
#
# COMPACT_ATOMS: atom_id res chain seq x y z
N THR A 1 13.30 -25.65 -17.29
CA THR A 1 12.97 -25.64 -15.85
C THR A 1 11.60 -26.26 -15.65
N LYS A 2 11.34 -26.97 -14.54
CA LYS A 2 10.00 -27.54 -14.24
C LYS A 2 9.21 -26.57 -13.37
N PRO A 3 7.95 -26.23 -13.72
CA PRO A 3 7.12 -25.35 -12.90
C PRO A 3 6.72 -26.02 -11.58
N ILE A 4 6.56 -25.22 -10.53
CA ILE A 4 6.10 -25.65 -9.20
C ILE A 4 4.73 -25.01 -8.94
N THR A 5 3.76 -25.82 -8.54
CA THR A 5 2.43 -25.33 -8.15
C THR A 5 2.52 -24.61 -6.82
N ILE A 6 1.90 -23.44 -6.72
CA ILE A 6 1.87 -22.62 -5.50
C ILE A 6 0.43 -22.21 -5.18
N ASP A 7 0.14 -22.10 -3.89
CA ASP A 7 -1.06 -21.47 -3.35
C ASP A 7 -0.62 -20.22 -2.57
N VAL A 8 -0.97 -19.04 -3.09
CA VAL A 8 -0.48 -17.75 -2.57
C VAL A 8 -1.55 -16.68 -2.62
N ARG A 9 -1.54 -15.81 -1.60
CA ARG A 9 -2.30 -14.56 -1.60
C ARG A 9 -1.38 -13.40 -1.97
N ILE A 10 -1.75 -12.66 -3.02
CA ILE A 10 -0.98 -11.49 -3.49
C ILE A 10 -1.61 -10.22 -2.93
N ILE A 11 -0.81 -9.37 -2.29
CA ILE A 11 -1.17 -8.01 -1.88
C ILE A 11 -0.17 -7.07 -2.54
N ALA A 12 -0.65 -6.14 -3.36
CA ALA A 12 0.16 -5.15 -4.05
C ALA A 12 -0.14 -3.74 -3.53
N ALA A 13 0.85 -2.86 -3.54
CA ALA A 13 0.71 -1.46 -3.17
C ALA A 13 1.58 -0.60 -4.10
N THR A 14 1.10 0.59 -4.46
CA THR A 14 1.82 1.55 -5.29
C THR A 14 1.39 2.97 -4.95
N ASN A 15 2.33 3.91 -5.05
CA ASN A 15 2.08 5.35 -4.98
C ASN A 15 1.94 5.99 -6.38
N VAL A 16 2.25 5.25 -7.45
CA VAL A 16 2.15 5.71 -8.83
C VAL A 16 0.73 5.45 -9.35
N ASN A 17 0.21 6.37 -10.15
CA ASN A 17 -1.06 6.16 -10.85
C ASN A 17 -0.85 5.10 -11.96
N LEU A 18 -1.38 3.89 -11.74
CA LEU A 18 -1.25 2.78 -12.69
C LEU A 18 -2.05 3.00 -13.98
N GLU A 19 -3.18 3.70 -13.94
CA GLU A 19 -3.95 4.02 -15.15
C GLU A 19 -3.14 4.90 -16.09
N LYS A 20 -2.42 5.89 -15.53
CA LYS A 20 -1.46 6.69 -16.29
C LYS A 20 -0.31 5.81 -16.82
N GLY A 21 0.20 4.90 -16.00
CA GLY A 21 1.25 3.96 -16.41
C GLY A 21 0.84 3.06 -17.59
N ILE A 22 -0.43 2.65 -17.65
CA ILE A 22 -1.00 1.90 -18.78
C ILE A 22 -1.08 2.79 -20.03
N ALA A 23 -1.59 4.01 -19.88
CA ALA A 23 -1.68 4.97 -20.99
C ALA A 23 -0.29 5.31 -21.58
N ASP A 24 0.73 5.41 -20.73
CA ASP A 24 2.11 5.69 -21.11
C ASP A 24 2.87 4.43 -21.61
N GLY A 25 2.22 3.25 -21.64
CA GLY A 25 2.84 1.98 -22.07
C GLY A 25 3.90 1.42 -21.11
N THR A 26 4.02 2.01 -19.91
CA THR A 26 5.01 1.61 -18.89
C THR A 26 4.48 0.54 -17.93
N PHE A 27 3.17 0.28 -17.95
CA PHE A 27 2.53 -0.75 -17.15
C PHE A 27 1.61 -1.63 -17.98
N ARG A 28 1.64 -2.93 -17.69
CA ARG A 28 0.81 -3.91 -18.39
C ARG A 28 -0.64 -3.85 -17.92
N GLU A 29 -1.53 -3.66 -18.88
CA GLU A 29 -2.97 -3.59 -18.66
C GLU A 29 -3.55 -4.88 -18.05
N ASP A 30 -3.11 -6.05 -18.52
CA ASP A 30 -3.59 -7.35 -18.02
C ASP A 30 -3.26 -7.59 -16.55
N LEU A 31 -2.06 -7.21 -16.12
CA LEU A 31 -1.65 -7.28 -14.72
C LEU A 31 -2.45 -6.30 -13.85
N TYR A 32 -2.72 -5.09 -14.35
CA TYR A 32 -3.54 -4.10 -13.65
C TYR A 32 -4.93 -4.67 -13.35
N TYR A 33 -5.63 -5.23 -14.33
CA TYR A 33 -6.97 -5.78 -14.12
C TYR A 33 -7.00 -6.96 -13.13
N ARG A 34 -5.93 -7.76 -13.04
CA ARG A 34 -5.83 -8.85 -12.05
C ARG A 34 -5.59 -8.35 -10.64
N LEU A 35 -4.76 -7.31 -10.48
CA LEU A 35 -4.46 -6.71 -9.17
C LEU A 35 -5.59 -5.79 -8.67
N ASN A 36 -6.25 -5.06 -9.57
CA ASN A 36 -7.19 -4.00 -9.24
C ASN A 36 -8.64 -4.48 -9.00
N ARG A 37 -8.84 -5.74 -8.59
CA ARG A 37 -10.18 -6.28 -8.29
C ARG A 37 -10.80 -5.70 -7.03
N MET A 38 -9.98 -5.35 -6.05
CA MET A 38 -10.42 -4.76 -4.77
C MET A 38 -9.43 -3.67 -4.34
N PRO A 39 -9.48 -2.48 -4.93
CA PRO A 39 -8.58 -1.39 -4.57
C PRO A 39 -8.89 -0.87 -3.17
N ILE A 40 -7.84 -0.70 -2.36
CA ILE A 40 -7.91 0.00 -1.08
C ILE A 40 -7.16 1.32 -1.23
N HIS A 41 -7.91 2.42 -1.30
CA HIS A 41 -7.32 3.74 -1.35
C HIS A 41 -7.06 4.26 0.08
N ILE A 42 -5.80 4.54 0.39
CA ILE A 42 -5.40 5.13 1.67
C ILE A 42 -5.24 6.64 1.47
N PRO A 43 -6.20 7.48 1.90
CA PRO A 43 -6.05 8.93 1.78
C PRO A 43 -4.92 9.45 2.67
N SER A 44 -4.22 10.47 2.18
CA SER A 44 -3.15 11.15 2.90
C SER A 44 -3.64 11.76 4.23
N LEU A 45 -2.77 11.89 5.22
CA LEU A 45 -3.10 12.50 6.52
C LEU A 45 -3.72 13.89 6.45
N ARG A 46 -3.40 14.67 5.40
CA ARG A 46 -4.03 15.99 5.16
C ARG A 46 -5.56 15.93 5.02
N ARG A 47 -6.11 14.77 4.61
CA ARG A 47 -7.56 14.49 4.45
C ARG A 47 -8.19 13.75 5.64
N ARG A 48 -7.40 13.44 6.68
CA ARG A 48 -7.81 12.70 7.89
C ARG A 48 -7.06 13.25 9.10
N LYS A 49 -7.15 14.56 9.32
CA LYS A 49 -6.35 15.27 10.33
C LYS A 49 -6.73 14.85 11.76
N GLU A 50 -7.95 14.40 11.95
CA GLU A 50 -8.51 13.82 13.16
C GLU A 50 -7.75 12.57 13.64
N ASP A 51 -7.08 11.84 12.74
CA ASP A 51 -6.27 10.68 13.11
C ASP A 51 -4.91 11.08 13.73
N ILE A 52 -4.46 12.32 13.50
CA ILE A 52 -3.10 12.77 13.88
C ILE A 52 -2.86 12.65 15.39
N PRO A 53 -3.73 13.14 16.29
CA PRO A 53 -3.48 13.04 17.73
C PRO A 53 -3.29 11.59 18.21
N LEU A 54 -4.12 10.67 17.71
CA LEU A 54 -4.05 9.25 18.08
C LEU A 54 -2.76 8.61 17.55
N LEU A 55 -2.39 8.89 16.29
CA LEU A 55 -1.15 8.41 15.70
C LEU A 55 0.07 8.94 16.45
N CYS A 56 0.11 10.23 16.78
CA CYS A 56 1.18 10.84 17.56
C CYS A 56 1.33 10.17 18.94
N SER A 57 0.23 10.01 19.68
CA SER A 57 0.25 9.36 20.99
C SER A 57 0.83 7.94 20.90
N ARG A 58 0.38 7.14 19.92
CA ARG A 58 0.86 5.77 19.73
C ARG A 58 2.34 5.73 19.32
N LEU A 59 2.77 6.63 18.44
CA LEU A 59 4.15 6.71 17.96
C LEU A 59 5.11 7.13 19.08
N ILE A 60 4.76 8.16 19.86
CA ILE A 60 5.57 8.59 21.01
C ILE A 60 5.74 7.44 22.00
N GLN A 61 4.65 6.75 22.36
CA GLN A 61 4.71 5.60 23.26
C GLN A 61 5.61 4.48 22.71
N LYS A 62 5.46 4.14 21.42
CA LYS A 62 6.27 3.09 20.79
C LYS A 62 7.76 3.46 20.78
N ILE A 63 8.07 4.70 20.41
CA ILE A 63 9.45 5.20 20.32
C ILE A 63 10.08 5.23 21.72
N ASN A 64 9.38 5.76 22.73
CA ASN A 64 9.87 5.77 24.11
C ASN A 64 10.25 4.36 24.59
N GLN A 65 9.38 3.36 24.36
CA GLN A 65 9.65 1.95 24.67
C GLN A 65 10.91 1.42 23.98
N GLU A 66 11.10 1.75 22.70
CA GLU A 66 12.27 1.30 21.92
C GLU A 66 13.58 1.92 22.42
N TYR A 67 13.53 3.15 22.94
CA TYR A 67 14.68 3.86 23.49
C TYR A 67 14.82 3.76 25.02
N GLY A 68 14.02 2.92 25.69
CA GLY A 68 14.11 2.69 27.14
C GLY A 68 13.65 3.87 28.00
N ARG A 69 12.71 4.68 27.49
CA ARG A 69 12.06 5.79 28.20
C ARG A 69 10.57 5.56 28.38
#